data_AF-A4TG07-F1
#
_entry.id   AF-A4TG07-F1
#
_cell.length_a   1.000
_cell.length_b   1.000
_cell.length_c   1.000
_cell.angle_alpha   90.00
_cell.angle_beta   90.00
_cell.angle_gamma   90.00
#
_symmetry.space_group_name_H-M   'P 1'
#
loop_
_entity.id
_entity.type
_entity.pdbx_description
1 polymer ?
#
loop_
_entity_poly.entity_id
_entity_poly.type
_entity_poly.pdbx_seq_one_letter_code
_entity_poly.pdbx_strand_id
1 'polypeptide(L)'
;MKSRAWNKYNAAVRLRRDAEMTVAFLAAHGLKDRPTRKGAELQAAEDYYRWCLTDGPEALDALDGAAVESFVDQWRLHAVAADVRAAGIGAEVRLLGAFLCLVFVIVTGLNHSFLAMSLAAALFIGLVVSLIYAKSALIVGPDGPSQLPPIAAGSTPFGWRGRAIALRVANVGRI
;
A
#
# COMPACT_ATOMS: atom_id res chain seq x y z
N MET A 1 -8.76 -20.64 3.20
CA MET A 1 -7.73 -20.13 2.26
C MET A 1 -6.86 -21.31 1.87
N LYS A 2 -6.76 -21.67 0.58
CA LYS A 2 -5.87 -22.76 0.13
C LYS A 2 -4.42 -22.34 0.41
N SER A 3 -3.67 -23.11 1.19
CA SER A 3 -2.24 -22.84 1.40
C SER A 3 -1.57 -22.92 0.03
N ARG A 4 -1.01 -21.79 -0.40
CA ARG A 4 -0.22 -21.76 -1.63
C ARG A 4 0.99 -22.65 -1.38
N ALA A 5 1.23 -23.63 -2.24
CA ALA A 5 2.45 -24.42 -2.15
C ALA A 5 3.63 -23.49 -2.46
N TRP A 6 4.46 -23.23 -1.44
CA TRP A 6 5.64 -22.39 -1.55
C TRP A 6 6.79 -23.18 -2.17
N ASN A 7 7.53 -22.56 -3.08
CA ASN A 7 8.76 -23.09 -3.63
C ASN A 7 9.80 -21.96 -3.73
N LYS A 8 11.08 -22.31 -3.89
CA LYS A 8 12.15 -21.30 -3.96
C LYS A 8 11.86 -20.21 -5.00
N TYR A 9 11.38 -20.60 -6.18
CA TYR A 9 11.10 -19.66 -7.26
C TYR A 9 10.01 -18.64 -6.90
N ASN A 10 8.86 -19.09 -6.41
CA ASN A 10 7.73 -18.21 -6.11
C ASN A 10 7.98 -17.35 -4.85
N ALA A 11 8.78 -17.84 -3.90
CA ALA A 11 9.27 -17.06 -2.77
C ALA A 11 10.21 -15.94 -3.25
N ALA A 12 11.21 -16.27 -4.08
CA ALA A 12 12.17 -15.29 -4.61
C ALA A 12 11.47 -14.17 -5.41
N VAL A 13 10.53 -14.53 -6.29
CA VAL A 13 9.75 -13.56 -7.06
C VAL A 13 8.97 -12.62 -6.14
N ARG A 14 8.34 -13.14 -5.08
CA ARG A 14 7.61 -12.28 -4.15
C ARG A 14 8.51 -11.44 -3.27
N LEU A 15 9.68 -11.93 -2.88
CA LEU A 15 10.66 -11.14 -2.11
C LEU A 15 11.10 -9.89 -2.86
N ARG A 16 11.38 -10.03 -4.16
CA ARG A 16 11.68 -8.87 -5.02
C ARG A 16 10.53 -7.87 -5.04
N ARG A 17 9.30 -8.36 -5.19
CA ARG A 17 8.08 -7.54 -5.13
C ARG A 17 7.95 -6.84 -3.77
N ASP A 18 8.24 -7.52 -2.65
CA ASP A 18 8.18 -6.93 -1.31
C ASP A 18 9.23 -5.82 -1.14
N ALA A 19 10.43 -5.99 -1.70
CA ALA A 19 11.44 -4.94 -1.75
C ALA A 19 10.93 -3.71 -2.54
N GLU A 20 10.34 -3.91 -3.72
CA GLU A 20 9.76 -2.84 -4.54
C GLU A 20 8.58 -2.12 -3.85
N MET A 21 7.76 -2.86 -3.10
CA MET A 21 6.67 -2.30 -2.30
C MET A 21 7.20 -1.42 -1.18
N THR A 22 8.20 -1.91 -0.46
CA THR A 22 8.76 -1.26 0.72
C THR A 22 9.50 0.01 0.33
N VAL A 23 10.28 -0.01 -0.76
CA VAL A 23 10.92 1.19 -1.33
C VAL A 23 9.91 2.27 -1.66
N ALA A 24 8.76 1.90 -2.23
CA ALA A 24 7.78 2.91 -2.58
C ALA A 24 6.99 3.43 -1.38
N PHE A 25 6.80 2.60 -0.36
CA PHE A 25 6.32 3.06 0.93
C PHE A 25 7.28 4.09 1.55
N LEU A 26 8.58 3.81 1.54
CA LEU A 26 9.61 4.74 2.02
C LEU A 26 9.65 6.03 1.18
N ALA A 27 9.57 5.93 -0.14
CA ALA A 27 9.52 7.08 -1.04
C ALA A 27 8.25 7.93 -0.82
N ALA A 28 7.09 7.28 -0.63
CA ALA A 28 5.83 7.95 -0.36
C ALA A 28 5.82 8.71 0.97
N HIS A 29 6.48 8.17 1.99
CA HIS A 29 6.52 8.74 3.34
C HIS A 29 7.76 9.58 3.61
N GLY A 30 8.69 9.66 2.66
CA GLY A 30 9.68 10.71 2.57
C GLY A 30 10.69 10.72 3.72
N LEU A 31 11.73 9.89 3.59
CA LEU A 31 13.03 10.14 4.21
C LEU A 31 13.64 11.51 3.82
N LYS A 32 13.07 12.24 2.83
CA LYS A 32 13.63 13.52 2.35
C LYS A 32 12.94 14.80 2.81
N ASP A 33 11.63 14.80 3.10
CA ASP A 33 10.89 16.07 3.19
C ASP A 33 10.12 16.33 4.49
N ARG A 34 9.77 15.33 5.32
CA ARG A 34 9.03 15.59 6.59
C ARG A 34 9.33 14.56 7.70
N PRO A 35 10.07 14.92 8.76
CA PRO A 35 10.42 14.03 9.88
C PRO A 35 9.29 13.84 10.91
N THR A 36 8.04 14.18 10.60
CA THR A 36 6.93 14.10 11.57
C THR A 36 6.43 12.68 11.83
N ARG A 37 7.01 11.66 11.17
CA ARG A 37 6.74 10.24 11.44
C ARG A 37 7.86 9.66 12.31
N LYS A 38 7.48 9.03 13.42
CA LYS A 38 8.42 8.45 14.41
C LYS A 38 9.38 7.49 13.70
N GLY A 39 10.68 7.77 13.78
CA GLY A 39 11.72 7.08 13.02
C GLY A 39 11.68 5.55 13.11
N ALA A 40 11.14 4.98 14.19
CA ALA A 40 11.05 3.53 14.38
C ALA A 40 10.23 2.79 13.30
N GLU A 41 9.08 3.32 12.84
CA GLU A 41 8.27 2.64 11.80
C GLU A 41 8.97 2.68 10.43
N LEU A 42 9.61 3.80 10.11
CA LEU A 42 10.36 3.95 8.86
C LEU A 42 11.66 3.14 8.89
N GLN A 43 12.31 3.06 10.05
CA GLN A 43 13.49 2.23 10.27
C GLN A 43 13.13 0.75 10.10
N ALA A 44 12.04 0.28 10.70
CA ALA A 44 11.59 -1.10 10.53
C ALA A 44 11.28 -1.45 9.06
N ALA A 45 10.70 -0.52 8.31
CA ALA A 45 10.49 -0.68 6.88
C ALA A 45 11.83 -0.68 6.09
N GLU A 46 12.80 0.14 6.48
CA GLU A 46 14.13 0.15 5.85
C GLU A 46 14.92 -1.13 6.14
N ASP A 47 14.88 -1.61 7.39
CA ASP A 47 15.50 -2.87 7.80
C ASP A 47 14.87 -4.04 7.05
N TYR A 48 13.55 -4.02 6.88
CA TYR A 48 12.85 -5.01 6.06
C TYR A 48 13.23 -4.96 4.59
N TYR A 49 13.37 -3.77 4.02
CA TYR A 49 13.84 -3.61 2.64
C TYR A 49 15.24 -4.20 2.45
N ARG A 50 16.17 -3.92 3.38
CA ARG A 50 17.53 -4.47 3.37
C ARG A 50 17.50 -6.00 3.46
N TRP A 51 16.71 -6.53 4.39
CA TRP A 51 16.50 -7.97 4.54
C TRP A 51 15.99 -8.60 3.23
N CYS A 52 14.98 -8.00 2.58
CA CYS A 52 14.46 -8.51 1.31
C CYS A 52 15.47 -8.51 0.16
N LEU A 53 16.49 -7.64 0.19
CA LEU A 53 17.53 -7.57 -0.85
C LEU A 53 18.73 -8.48 -0.60
N THR A 54 19.01 -8.83 0.65
CA THR A 54 20.27 -9.48 1.05
C THR A 54 19.98 -10.77 1.82
N ASP A 55 19.66 -10.66 3.10
CA ASP A 55 19.49 -11.79 4.02
C ASP A 55 18.37 -12.77 3.58
N GLY A 56 17.27 -12.25 3.02
CA GLY A 56 16.13 -13.05 2.56
C GLY A 56 16.49 -13.95 1.38
N PRO A 57 17.02 -13.41 0.26
CA PRO A 57 17.56 -14.21 -0.83
C PRO A 57 18.64 -15.22 -0.39
N GLU A 58 19.58 -14.82 0.45
CA GLU A 58 20.64 -15.71 0.96
C GLU A 58 20.06 -16.87 1.78
N ALA A 59 19.14 -16.58 2.70
CA ALA A 59 18.45 -17.60 3.50
C ALA A 59 17.60 -18.53 2.63
N LEU A 60 17.01 -18.03 1.55
CA LEU A 60 16.23 -18.83 0.60
C LEU A 60 17.11 -19.76 -0.24
N ASP A 61 18.27 -19.27 -0.68
CA ASP A 61 19.24 -20.04 -1.46
C ASP A 61 19.83 -21.17 -0.61
N ALA A 62 20.12 -20.91 0.67
CA ALA A 62 20.66 -21.88 1.63
C ALA A 62 19.74 -23.08 1.96
N LEU A 63 18.45 -23.03 1.58
CA LEU A 63 17.50 -24.13 1.80
C LEU A 63 17.73 -25.27 0.79
N ASP A 64 18.84 -25.99 0.83
CA ASP A 64 19.11 -27.11 -0.10
C ASP A 64 18.17 -28.31 0.11
N GLY A 65 16.99 -28.25 -0.52
CA GLY A 65 15.94 -29.28 -0.41
C GLY A 65 15.10 -29.21 0.88
N ALA A 66 15.40 -28.27 1.77
CA ALA A 66 14.63 -28.03 2.99
C ALA A 66 13.25 -27.42 2.71
N ALA A 67 12.31 -27.68 3.62
CA ALA A 67 10.95 -27.16 3.58
C ALA A 67 10.94 -25.62 3.58
N VAL A 68 10.24 -25.02 2.61
CA VAL A 68 10.18 -23.55 2.44
C VAL A 68 9.29 -22.90 3.51
N GLU A 69 8.49 -23.68 4.24
CA GLU A 69 7.58 -23.20 5.27
C GLU A 69 8.29 -22.41 6.40
N SER A 70 9.44 -22.89 6.88
CA SER A 70 10.17 -22.22 7.98
C SER A 70 10.65 -20.82 7.56
N PHE A 71 11.12 -20.70 6.32
CA PHE A 71 11.48 -19.44 5.71
C PHE A 71 10.28 -18.51 5.54
N VAL A 72 9.14 -19.05 5.11
CA VAL A 72 7.89 -18.29 4.95
C VAL A 72 7.41 -17.74 6.29
N ASP A 73 7.51 -18.51 7.37
CA ASP A 73 7.14 -18.05 8.70
C ASP A 73 8.09 -16.94 9.20
N GLN A 74 9.39 -17.07 8.97
CA GLN A 74 10.35 -16.01 9.28
C GLN A 74 10.07 -14.73 8.48
N TRP A 75 9.82 -14.87 7.17
CA TRP A 75 9.46 -13.75 6.30
C TRP A 75 8.16 -13.07 6.75
N ARG A 76 7.17 -13.84 7.22
CA ARG A 76 5.94 -13.29 7.81
C ARG A 76 6.22 -12.43 9.04
N LEU A 77 7.11 -12.87 9.93
CA LEU A 77 7.48 -12.09 11.12
C LEU A 77 8.14 -10.76 10.75
N HIS A 78 9.09 -10.78 9.82
CA HIS A 78 9.73 -9.57 9.31
C HIS A 78 8.72 -8.62 8.65
N ALA A 79 7.78 -9.15 7.86
CA ALA A 79 6.74 -8.36 7.21
C ALA A 79 5.79 -7.69 8.22
N VAL A 80 5.41 -8.39 9.29
CA VAL A 80 4.56 -7.84 10.36
C VAL A 80 5.30 -6.77 11.14
N ALA A 81 6.59 -6.96 11.42
CA ALA A 81 7.42 -5.98 12.12
C ALA A 81 7.60 -4.69 11.30
N ALA A 82 7.71 -4.80 9.97
CA ALA A 82 7.81 -3.67 9.05
C ALA A 82 6.50 -2.86 8.93
N ASP A 83 5.36 -3.52 9.17
CA ASP A 83 4.00 -2.96 9.14
C ASP A 83 3.70 -2.08 7.90
N VAL A 84 4.21 -2.49 6.74
CA VAL A 84 3.99 -1.76 5.48
C VAL A 84 2.59 -2.02 4.96
N ARG A 85 1.72 -0.99 5.03
CA ARG A 85 0.30 -1.05 4.65
C ARG A 85 -0.07 -0.15 3.48
N ALA A 86 -1.10 -0.54 2.75
CA ALA A 86 -1.76 0.30 1.75
C ALA A 86 -3.29 0.31 1.92
N ALA A 87 -3.91 1.28 1.26
CA ALA A 87 -5.35 1.41 1.19
C ALA A 87 -5.89 0.23 0.37
N GLY A 88 -6.91 -0.45 0.88
CA GLY A 88 -7.53 -1.55 0.15
C GLY A 88 -8.18 -1.07 -1.16
N ILE A 89 -8.46 -2.00 -2.09
CA ILE A 89 -9.09 -1.69 -3.39
C ILE A 89 -10.39 -0.86 -3.22
N GLY A 90 -11.19 -1.16 -2.19
CA GLY A 90 -12.39 -0.37 -1.91
C GLY A 90 -12.10 1.08 -1.52
N ALA A 91 -10.97 1.39 -0.89
CA ALA A 91 -10.56 2.76 -0.62
C ALA A 91 -10.07 3.45 -1.90
N GLU A 92 -9.37 2.73 -2.79
CA GLU A 92 -8.98 3.26 -4.10
C GLU A 92 -10.19 3.68 -4.94
N VAL A 93 -11.24 2.85 -4.99
CA VAL A 93 -12.51 3.16 -5.69
C VAL A 93 -13.19 4.40 -5.09
N ARG A 94 -13.20 4.53 -3.76
CA ARG A 94 -13.79 5.70 -3.09
C ARG A 94 -12.99 6.98 -3.36
N LEU A 95 -11.65 6.90 -3.41
CA LEU A 95 -10.77 8.00 -3.78
C LEU A 95 -11.06 8.48 -5.21
N LEU A 96 -11.21 7.55 -6.16
CA LEU A 96 -11.58 7.87 -7.53
C LEU A 96 -12.97 8.54 -7.58
N GLY A 97 -13.95 7.99 -6.86
CA GLY A 97 -15.30 8.56 -6.76
C GLY A 97 -15.30 9.96 -6.17
N ALA A 98 -14.50 10.22 -5.13
CA ALA A 98 -14.37 11.54 -4.52
C ALA A 98 -13.78 12.54 -5.52
N PHE A 99 -12.74 12.15 -6.26
CA PHE A 99 -12.17 13.00 -7.31
C PHE A 99 -13.21 13.35 -8.39
N LEU A 100 -13.98 12.37 -8.87
CA LEU A 100 -15.05 12.60 -9.85
C LEU A 100 -16.15 13.52 -9.29
N CYS A 101 -16.53 13.37 -8.02
CA CYS A 101 -17.49 14.28 -7.38
C CYS A 101 -16.95 15.72 -7.34
N LEU A 102 -15.66 15.90 -7.03
CA LEU A 102 -15.02 17.22 -7.03
C LEU A 102 -15.07 17.88 -8.43
N VAL A 103 -14.71 17.14 -9.47
CA VAL A 103 -14.80 17.62 -10.86
C VAL A 103 -16.23 17.99 -11.22
N PHE A 104 -17.21 17.16 -10.84
CA PHE A 104 -18.61 17.41 -11.10
C PHE A 104 -19.13 18.67 -10.38
N VAL A 105 -18.72 18.90 -9.13
CA VAL A 105 -19.03 20.13 -8.37
C VAL A 105 -18.51 21.37 -9.10
N ILE A 106 -17.27 21.33 -9.60
CA ILE A 106 -16.66 22.44 -10.34
C ILE A 106 -17.46 22.73 -11.63
N VAL A 107 -17.76 21.72 -12.43
CA VAL A 107 -18.50 21.87 -13.70
C VAL A 107 -19.93 22.38 -13.47
N THR A 108 -20.63 21.85 -12.46
CA THR A 108 -22.01 22.26 -12.15
C THR A 108 -22.08 23.64 -11.51
N GLY A 109 -21.06 24.05 -10.74
CA GLY A 109 -20.91 25.41 -10.26
C GLY A 109 -20.78 26.43 -11.39
N LEU A 110 -20.00 26.10 -12.43
CA LEU A 110 -19.89 26.94 -13.64
C LEU A 110 -21.24 27.10 -14.36
N ASN A 111 -22.09 26.07 -14.33
CA ASN A 111 -23.44 26.09 -14.91
C ASN A 111 -24.53 26.60 -13.95
N HIS A 112 -24.17 27.07 -12.75
CA HIS A 112 -25.07 27.62 -11.73
C HIS A 112 -26.17 26.64 -11.30
N SER A 113 -25.91 25.34 -11.44
CA SER A 113 -26.84 24.27 -11.02
C SER A 113 -26.63 23.95 -9.54
N PHE A 114 -27.17 24.81 -8.67
CA PHE A 114 -26.95 24.74 -7.21
C PHE A 114 -27.40 23.43 -6.57
N LEU A 115 -28.46 22.80 -7.09
CA LEU A 115 -28.99 21.55 -6.56
C LEU A 115 -28.06 20.36 -6.89
N ALA A 116 -27.57 20.28 -8.12
CA ALA A 116 -26.61 19.25 -8.53
C ALA A 116 -25.26 19.41 -7.82
N MET A 117 -24.82 20.66 -7.63
CA MET A 117 -23.61 20.99 -6.86
C MET A 117 -23.72 20.52 -5.40
N SER A 118 -24.85 20.79 -4.74
CA SER A 118 -25.07 20.43 -3.33
C SER A 118 -25.08 18.91 -3.12
N LEU A 119 -25.73 18.17 -4.02
CA LEU A 119 -25.79 16.70 -3.96
C LEU A 119 -24.39 16.09 -4.13
N ALA A 120 -23.63 16.58 -5.11
CA ALA A 120 -22.28 16.10 -5.37
C ALA A 120 -21.30 16.45 -4.24
N ALA A 121 -21.46 17.61 -3.60
CA ALA A 121 -20.69 17.98 -2.41
C ALA A 121 -20.99 17.04 -1.22
N ALA A 122 -22.26 16.69 -0.98
CA ALA A 122 -22.63 15.74 0.06
C ALA A 122 -22.03 14.34 -0.19
N LEU A 123 -22.07 13.86 -1.44
CA LEU A 123 -21.43 12.60 -1.83
C LEU A 123 -19.91 12.64 -1.65
N PHE A 124 -19.27 13.75 -2.02
CA PHE A 124 -17.83 13.95 -1.79
C PHE A 124 -17.47 13.84 -0.30
N ILE A 125 -18.20 14.54 0.57
CA ILE A 125 -17.97 14.50 2.02
C ILE A 125 -18.16 13.07 2.54
N GLY A 126 -19.23 12.38 2.14
CA GLY A 126 -19.48 10.99 2.54
C GLY A 126 -18.36 10.04 2.12
N LEU A 127 -17.83 10.19 0.90
CA LEU A 127 -16.71 9.41 0.40
C LEU A 127 -15.41 9.70 1.16
N VAL A 128 -15.12 10.97 1.46
CA VAL A 128 -13.96 11.38 2.25
C VAL A 128 -14.04 10.84 3.67
N VAL A 129 -15.20 10.95 4.33
CA VAL A 129 -15.40 10.36 5.66
C VAL A 129 -15.23 8.84 5.62
N SER A 130 -15.80 8.17 4.61
CA SER A 130 -15.64 6.72 4.45
C SER A 130 -14.18 6.30 4.22
N LEU A 131 -13.35 7.15 3.60
CA LEU A 131 -11.92 6.91 3.44
C LEU A 131 -11.15 7.00 4.76
N ILE A 132 -11.56 7.89 5.66
CA ILE A 132 -10.96 8.00 7.00
C ILE A 132 -11.17 6.70 7.80
N TYR A 133 -12.32 6.03 7.61
CA TYR A 133 -12.65 4.76 8.26
C TYR A 133 -12.24 3.51 7.46
N ALA A 134 -11.52 3.67 6.34
CA ALA A 134 -11.14 2.53 5.53
C ALA A 134 -10.07 1.67 6.22
N LYS A 135 -10.27 0.34 6.26
CA LYS A 135 -9.30 -0.60 6.83
C LYS A 135 -8.01 -0.60 6.01
N SER A 136 -6.88 -0.47 6.69
CA SER A 136 -5.54 -0.60 6.11
C SER A 136 -5.11 -2.07 6.09
N ALA A 137 -4.62 -2.53 4.94
CA ALA A 137 -4.17 -3.91 4.76
C ALA A 137 -2.64 -3.97 4.69
N LEU A 138 -2.04 -4.97 5.35
CA LEU A 138 -0.62 -5.28 5.19
C LEU A 138 -0.40 -5.70 3.74
N ILE A 139 0.49 -4.99 3.04
CA ILE A 139 0.75 -5.26 1.64
C ILE A 139 1.97 -6.13 1.42
N VAL A 140 2.91 -6.17 2.36
CA VAL A 140 4.13 -6.99 2.31
C VAL A 140 3.95 -8.33 3.03
N GLY A 141 4.82 -9.30 2.72
CA GLY A 141 4.84 -10.62 3.33
C GLY A 141 4.13 -11.72 2.52
N PRO A 142 4.21 -12.98 3.01
CA PRO A 142 3.67 -14.14 2.34
C PRO A 142 2.14 -14.21 2.30
N ASP A 143 1.43 -13.35 3.05
CA ASP A 143 -0.03 -13.23 2.97
C ASP A 143 -0.49 -11.98 2.23
N GLY A 144 0.45 -11.11 1.81
CA GLY A 144 0.15 -9.90 1.05
C GLY A 144 -0.46 -10.21 -0.33
N PRO A 145 -1.15 -9.26 -0.97
CA PRO A 145 -1.76 -9.48 -2.29
C PRO A 145 -0.71 -9.87 -3.35
N SER A 146 -1.04 -10.76 -4.29
CA SER A 146 -0.07 -11.22 -5.30
C SER A 146 0.37 -10.12 -6.27
N GLN A 147 -0.43 -9.07 -6.42
CA GLN A 147 -0.14 -7.92 -7.28
C GLN A 147 -0.26 -6.64 -6.45
N LEU A 148 0.51 -5.62 -6.83
CA LEU A 148 0.34 -4.27 -6.30
C LEU A 148 -1.10 -3.79 -6.60
N PRO A 149 -1.81 -3.20 -5.63
CA PRO A 149 -3.01 -2.42 -5.92
C PRO A 149 -2.72 -1.42 -7.06
N PRO A 150 -3.61 -1.20 -8.04
CA PRO A 150 -3.30 -0.40 -9.24
C PRO A 150 -2.72 0.99 -8.93
N ILE A 151 -3.22 1.66 -7.89
CA ILE A 151 -2.69 2.96 -7.47
C ILE A 151 -1.30 2.78 -6.86
N ALA A 152 -1.14 1.79 -5.98
CA ALA A 152 0.15 1.43 -5.41
C ALA A 152 1.15 0.87 -6.46
N ALA A 153 0.69 0.37 -7.60
CA ALA A 153 1.50 -0.12 -8.71
C ALA A 153 2.00 1.02 -9.61
N GLY A 154 1.45 2.23 -9.46
CA GLY A 154 1.70 3.34 -10.37
C GLY A 154 1.06 3.16 -11.75
N SER A 155 0.15 2.20 -11.93
CA SER A 155 -0.54 1.91 -13.20
C SER A 155 -1.77 2.80 -13.44
N THR A 156 -2.00 3.79 -12.58
CA THR A 156 -3.05 4.80 -12.77
C THR A 156 -2.50 6.04 -13.46
N PRO A 157 -3.34 6.87 -14.12
CA PRO A 157 -2.90 8.10 -14.79
C PRO A 157 -2.18 9.10 -13.87
N PHE A 158 -2.30 8.94 -12.55
CA PHE A 158 -1.59 9.74 -11.55
C PHE A 158 -0.15 9.24 -11.25
N GLY A 159 0.23 8.07 -11.75
CA GLY A 159 1.57 7.49 -11.63
C GLY A 159 2.10 7.48 -10.18
N TRP A 160 3.31 7.98 -9.99
CA TRP A 160 4.01 8.08 -8.69
C TRP A 160 3.23 8.85 -7.61
N ARG A 161 2.44 9.88 -7.99
CA ARG A 161 1.66 10.68 -7.04
C ARG A 161 0.48 9.89 -6.49
N GLY A 162 -0.20 9.11 -7.34
CA GLY A 162 -1.26 8.21 -6.91
C GLY A 162 -0.76 7.20 -5.89
N ARG A 163 0.39 6.56 -6.19
CA ARG A 163 1.07 5.61 -5.30
C ARG A 163 1.34 6.21 -3.92
N ALA A 164 1.86 7.44 -3.87
CA ALA A 164 2.11 8.13 -2.61
C ALA A 164 0.84 8.42 -1.81
N ILE A 165 -0.25 8.80 -2.48
CA ILE A 165 -1.54 9.08 -1.83
C ILE A 165 -2.14 7.80 -1.24
N ALA A 166 -2.17 6.69 -1.98
CA ALA A 166 -2.72 5.42 -1.49
C ALA A 166 -1.98 4.90 -0.25
N LEU A 167 -0.66 5.03 -0.23
CA LEU A 167 0.17 4.63 0.90
C LEU A 167 0.02 5.59 2.09
N ARG A 168 -0.11 6.90 1.86
CA ARG A 168 -0.37 7.87 2.92
C ARG A 168 -1.75 7.68 3.55
N VAL A 169 -2.81 7.61 2.74
CA VAL A 169 -4.20 7.50 3.22
C VAL A 169 -4.41 6.27 4.09
N ALA A 170 -3.80 5.14 3.72
CA ALA A 170 -3.83 3.91 4.54
C ALA A 170 -3.32 4.10 5.97
N ASN A 171 -2.52 5.13 6.18
CA ASN A 171 -1.78 5.37 7.41
C ASN A 171 -2.20 6.67 8.11
N VAL A 172 -3.19 7.41 7.59
CA VAL A 172 -3.68 8.67 8.17
C VAL A 172 -4.46 8.44 9.48
N GLY A 173 -5.18 7.32 9.62
CA GLY A 173 -6.01 7.01 10.79
C GLY A 173 -5.28 6.53 12.05
N ARG A 174 -3.96 6.78 12.16
CA ARG A 174 -3.12 6.37 13.30
C ARG A 174 -2.60 7.55 14.14
N ILE A 175 -3.11 8.76 13.87
CA ILE A 175 -2.86 9.99 14.64
C ILE A 175 -3.98 10.21 15.63
#